data_AF-A0A8H8D3Y4-F1
#
_entry.id   AF-A0A8H8D3Y4-F1
#
_cell.length_a   1.000
_cell.length_b   1.000
_cell.length_c   1.000
_cell.angle_alpha   90.00
_cell.angle_beta   90.00
_cell.angle_gamma   90.00
#
_symmetry.space_group_name_H-M   'P 1'
#
loop_
_entity.id
_entity.type
_entity.pdbx_description
1 polymer ?
#
loop_
_entity_poly.entity_id
_entity_poly.type
_entity_poly.pdbx_seq_one_letter_code
_entity_poly.pdbx_strand_id
1 'polypeptide(L)'
;MEKIKQTFAQCKREKRAALVAYVTAGYPEKHETPDIMLGMEAGGADLIELGMPFTDPIADGPTIQRANTQALKNGVTVTSVLDMVRTARSRGLRIPVLLMGYYNPLLQYKEDKMLRDAREAGVNGFIMVDLPPEEAIRFRDLCRKEGLSYVPLIAPATSDSRMKLLCKIADSFIYVVSRMGVTGATGKLSKGLPELLARVHSYSGNIPTALGFGISTREHFLKVQEISEGAVIGSQIITVLGEAPAGQRVQKIEEYCTSITGRKVERNTEPEPLTREVGLTEALAHAQEPTNAQVDEVVANDKKSGASLVDQLEALNVTGDQAAMPARFGEFGGQYVPESLMDNLLELEAGFNEARNDPKFWEEFRSYYPYMSLRSA
;
A
#
# COMPACT_ATOMS: atom_id res chain seq x y z
N MET A 1 1.80 12.65 3.52
CA MET A 1 3.01 11.96 4.03
C MET A 1 3.23 12.17 5.54
N GLU A 2 3.45 13.39 6.03
CA GLU A 2 3.89 13.63 7.43
C GLU A 2 2.95 13.07 8.51
N LYS A 3 1.63 13.13 8.29
CA LYS A 3 0.66 12.57 9.23
C LYS A 3 0.86 11.07 9.50
N ILE A 4 1.26 10.31 8.46
CA ILE A 4 1.54 8.88 8.59
C ILE A 4 2.76 8.66 9.46
N LYS A 5 3.86 9.40 9.21
CA LYS A 5 5.08 9.32 10.02
C LYS A 5 4.83 9.68 11.48
N GLN A 6 4.04 10.73 11.71
CA GLN A 6 3.63 11.16 13.05
C GLN A 6 2.83 10.07 13.77
N THR A 7 1.91 9.41 13.07
CA THR A 7 1.14 8.28 13.63
C THR A 7 2.08 7.15 14.07
N PHE A 8 2.97 6.65 13.20
CA PHE A 8 3.92 5.60 13.58
C PHE A 8 4.85 6.02 14.72
N ALA A 9 5.31 7.27 14.72
CA ALA A 9 6.12 7.81 15.81
C ALA A 9 5.35 7.86 17.15
N GLN A 10 4.06 8.21 17.12
CA GLN A 10 3.20 8.17 18.32
C GLN A 10 3.00 6.74 18.81
N CYS A 11 2.66 5.80 17.93
CA CYS A 11 2.52 4.39 18.30
C CYS A 11 3.81 3.84 18.95
N LYS A 12 4.97 4.20 18.39
CA LYS A 12 6.29 3.84 18.96
C LYS A 12 6.50 4.43 20.36
N ARG A 13 6.16 5.71 20.59
CA ARG A 13 6.23 6.33 21.93
C ARG A 13 5.32 5.62 22.93
N GLU A 14 4.14 5.19 22.47
CA GLU A 14 3.16 4.45 23.26
C GLU A 14 3.49 2.95 23.39
N LYS A 15 4.63 2.50 22.84
CA LYS A 15 5.11 1.11 22.87
C LYS A 15 4.09 0.10 22.32
N ARG A 16 3.45 0.46 21.22
CA ARG A 16 2.46 -0.39 20.54
C ARG A 16 2.60 -0.33 19.02
N ALA A 17 2.03 -1.30 18.34
CA ALA A 17 1.90 -1.27 16.88
C ALA A 17 0.73 -0.35 16.46
N ALA A 18 0.83 0.20 15.26
CA ALA A 18 -0.27 0.88 14.59
C ALA A 18 -1.27 -0.14 14.02
N LEU A 19 -2.57 0.09 14.23
CA LEU A 19 -3.62 -0.63 13.49
C LEU A 19 -3.91 0.07 12.17
N VAL A 20 -3.67 -0.61 11.05
CA VAL A 20 -4.10 -0.19 9.72
C VAL A 20 -5.36 -0.97 9.36
N ALA A 21 -6.51 -0.29 9.36
CA ALA A 21 -7.81 -0.89 9.10
C ALA A 21 -8.17 -0.77 7.62
N TYR A 22 -8.37 -1.90 6.93
CA TYR A 22 -8.79 -1.92 5.53
C TYR A 22 -10.31 -2.04 5.39
N VAL A 23 -10.89 -1.26 4.47
CA VAL A 23 -12.26 -1.45 3.99
C VAL A 23 -12.36 -1.11 2.50
N THR A 24 -13.18 -1.86 1.76
CA THR A 24 -13.51 -1.54 0.37
C THR A 24 -14.50 -0.39 0.32
N ALA A 25 -14.18 0.66 -0.43
CA ALA A 25 -15.06 1.81 -0.59
C ALA A 25 -16.42 1.41 -1.19
N GLY A 26 -17.49 1.85 -0.54
CA GLY A 26 -18.87 1.55 -0.87
C GLY A 26 -19.33 0.12 -0.58
N TYR A 27 -18.60 -0.62 0.24
CA TYR A 27 -19.05 -1.89 0.82
C TYR A 27 -19.44 -1.71 2.31
N PRO A 28 -20.53 -2.36 2.78
CA PRO A 28 -21.51 -3.13 1.99
C PRO A 28 -22.43 -2.23 1.15
N GLU A 29 -22.62 -0.99 1.59
CA GLU A 29 -23.43 0.02 0.91
C GLU A 29 -22.65 1.32 0.69
N LYS A 30 -22.91 1.98 -0.44
CA LYS A 30 -22.16 3.15 -0.90
C LYS A 30 -22.13 4.30 0.13
N HIS A 31 -23.26 4.57 0.77
CA HIS A 31 -23.43 5.74 1.62
C HIS A 31 -22.85 5.54 3.04
N GLU A 32 -22.57 4.30 3.45
CA GLU A 32 -22.10 4.00 4.81
C GLU A 32 -20.58 4.14 4.97
N THR A 33 -19.81 4.16 3.89
CA THR A 33 -18.33 4.19 3.96
C THR A 33 -17.79 5.32 4.84
N PRO A 34 -18.26 6.58 4.74
CA PRO A 34 -17.78 7.64 5.64
C PRO A 34 -18.02 7.33 7.12
N ASP A 35 -19.17 6.76 7.47
CA ASP A 35 -19.52 6.44 8.85
C ASP A 35 -18.77 5.20 9.36
N ILE A 36 -18.51 4.23 8.48
CA ILE A 36 -17.64 3.08 8.77
C ILE A 36 -16.21 3.57 9.08
N MET A 37 -15.66 4.49 8.28
CA MET A 37 -14.33 5.07 8.51
C MET A 37 -14.25 5.76 9.87
N LEU A 38 -15.29 6.52 10.24
CA LEU A 38 -15.37 7.16 11.55
C LEU A 38 -15.50 6.14 12.69
N GLY A 39 -16.23 5.04 12.49
CA GLY A 39 -16.32 3.93 13.45
C GLY A 39 -14.98 3.22 13.66
N MET A 40 -14.20 3.03 12.60
CA MET A 40 -12.83 2.50 12.69
C MET A 40 -11.92 3.39 13.54
N GLU A 41 -11.96 4.71 13.30
CA GLU A 41 -11.21 5.69 14.10
C GLU A 41 -11.63 5.66 15.57
N ALA A 42 -12.95 5.64 15.84
CA ALA A 42 -13.49 5.58 17.21
C ALA A 42 -13.05 4.29 17.94
N GLY A 43 -12.93 3.18 17.22
CA GLY A 43 -12.40 1.92 17.74
C GLY A 43 -10.87 1.84 17.83
N GLY A 44 -10.18 2.94 17.54
CA GLY A 44 -8.73 3.07 17.73
C GLY A 44 -7.88 2.59 16.55
N ALA A 45 -8.44 2.52 15.33
CA ALA A 45 -7.60 2.42 14.13
C ALA A 45 -6.68 3.65 14.04
N ASP A 46 -5.41 3.44 13.73
CA ASP A 46 -4.43 4.53 13.60
C ASP A 46 -4.30 5.02 12.16
N LEU A 47 -4.60 4.15 11.18
CA LEU A 47 -4.66 4.45 9.76
C LEU A 47 -5.84 3.73 9.12
N ILE A 48 -6.41 4.31 8.06
CA ILE A 48 -7.39 3.66 7.18
C ILE A 48 -6.75 3.38 5.83
N GLU A 49 -6.96 2.16 5.37
CA GLU A 49 -6.67 1.72 4.02
C GLU A 49 -8.01 1.56 3.28
N LEU A 50 -8.32 2.53 2.43
CA LEU A 50 -9.57 2.57 1.69
C LEU A 50 -9.36 1.94 0.31
N GLY A 51 -9.89 0.73 0.14
CA GLY A 51 -9.83 -0.02 -1.10
C GLY A 51 -10.65 0.63 -2.21
N MET A 52 -10.03 0.94 -3.33
CA MET A 52 -10.69 1.35 -4.56
C MET A 52 -11.15 0.09 -5.30
N PRO A 53 -12.47 -0.14 -5.45
CA PRO A 53 -12.96 -1.36 -6.06
C PRO A 53 -12.56 -1.45 -7.53
N PHE A 54 -12.10 -2.63 -7.93
CA PHE A 54 -11.61 -2.94 -9.27
C PHE A 54 -12.23 -4.23 -9.81
N THR A 55 -12.40 -4.31 -11.13
CA THR A 55 -13.05 -5.44 -11.82
C THR A 55 -12.20 -6.69 -11.80
N ASP A 56 -10.87 -6.55 -11.81
CA ASP A 56 -9.91 -7.66 -11.94
C ASP A 56 -8.93 -7.71 -10.75
N PRO A 57 -9.43 -7.89 -9.50
CA PRO A 57 -8.62 -7.79 -8.30
C PRO A 57 -7.75 -9.04 -8.04
N ILE A 58 -6.75 -9.28 -8.89
CA ILE A 58 -5.94 -10.50 -8.88
C ILE A 58 -5.04 -10.69 -7.64
N ALA A 59 -4.74 -9.62 -6.89
CA ALA A 59 -3.95 -9.68 -5.66
C ALA A 59 -4.80 -10.01 -4.42
N ASP A 60 -6.12 -9.84 -4.51
CA ASP A 60 -7.01 -9.87 -3.36
C ASP A 60 -7.51 -11.29 -3.04
N GLY A 61 -7.76 -11.56 -1.76
CA GLY A 61 -8.41 -12.80 -1.32
C GLY A 61 -9.92 -12.80 -1.61
N PRO A 62 -10.58 -13.97 -1.59
CA PRO A 62 -11.99 -14.13 -1.99
C PRO A 62 -12.96 -13.24 -1.21
N THR A 63 -12.68 -12.94 0.06
CA THR A 63 -13.48 -12.01 0.87
C THR A 63 -13.45 -10.58 0.31
N ILE A 64 -12.27 -10.07 -0.03
CA ILE A 64 -12.11 -8.72 -0.59
C ILE A 64 -12.62 -8.69 -2.04
N GLN A 65 -12.41 -9.73 -2.84
CA GLN A 65 -12.98 -9.83 -4.19
C GLN A 65 -14.52 -9.71 -4.18
N ARG A 66 -15.20 -10.35 -3.22
CA ARG A 66 -16.65 -10.23 -3.04
C ARG A 66 -17.07 -8.82 -2.64
N ALA A 67 -16.31 -8.18 -1.75
CA ALA A 67 -16.56 -6.79 -1.38
C ALA A 67 -16.38 -5.82 -2.56
N ASN A 68 -15.32 -5.99 -3.35
CA ASN A 68 -15.10 -5.25 -4.61
C ASN A 68 -16.28 -5.44 -5.57
N THR A 69 -16.71 -6.67 -5.80
CA THR A 69 -17.87 -6.98 -6.66
C THR A 69 -19.13 -6.26 -6.19
N GLN A 70 -19.41 -6.29 -4.88
CA GLN A 70 -20.59 -5.63 -4.33
C GLN A 70 -20.48 -4.09 -4.42
N ALA A 71 -19.31 -3.52 -4.13
CA ALA A 71 -19.06 -2.10 -4.28
C ALA A 71 -19.24 -1.62 -5.73
N LEU A 72 -18.77 -2.40 -6.71
CA LEU A 72 -18.99 -2.11 -8.13
C LEU A 72 -20.49 -2.17 -8.49
N LYS A 73 -21.24 -3.14 -7.97
CA LYS A 73 -22.71 -3.20 -8.13
C LYS A 73 -23.41 -1.98 -7.52
N ASN A 74 -22.86 -1.41 -6.46
CA ASN A 74 -23.34 -0.18 -5.84
C ASN A 74 -22.98 1.09 -6.66
N GLY A 75 -22.32 0.94 -7.82
CA GLY A 75 -21.93 2.06 -8.69
C GLY A 75 -20.82 2.91 -8.10
N VAL A 76 -19.87 2.30 -7.40
CA VAL A 76 -18.68 3.00 -6.89
C VAL A 76 -17.71 3.29 -8.03
N THR A 77 -17.26 4.54 -8.09
CA THR A 77 -16.24 5.05 -9.02
C THR A 77 -15.13 5.76 -8.25
N VAL A 78 -13.98 6.01 -8.88
CA VAL A 78 -12.86 6.78 -8.26
C VAL A 78 -13.34 8.12 -7.70
N THR A 79 -14.16 8.87 -8.45
CA THR A 79 -14.75 10.13 -7.98
C THR A 79 -15.55 9.92 -6.70
N SER A 80 -16.39 8.88 -6.64
CA SER A 80 -17.17 8.61 -5.44
C SER A 80 -16.33 8.21 -4.24
N VAL A 81 -15.19 7.54 -4.45
CA VAL A 81 -14.24 7.22 -3.37
C VAL A 81 -13.67 8.52 -2.78
N LEU A 82 -13.25 9.46 -3.65
CA LEU A 82 -12.76 10.77 -3.21
C LEU A 82 -13.84 11.56 -2.46
N ASP A 83 -15.10 11.51 -2.92
CA ASP A 83 -16.23 12.14 -2.23
C ASP A 83 -16.54 11.50 -0.87
N MET A 84 -16.38 10.19 -0.72
CA MET A 84 -16.49 9.51 0.57
C MET A 84 -15.42 10.00 1.54
N VAL A 85 -14.17 10.18 1.08
CA VAL A 85 -13.09 10.74 1.91
C VAL A 85 -13.42 12.18 2.32
N ARG A 86 -13.84 13.04 1.38
CA ARG A 86 -14.27 14.42 1.67
C ARG A 86 -15.37 14.46 2.73
N THR A 87 -16.37 13.57 2.58
CA THR A 87 -17.48 13.45 3.52
C THR A 87 -17.01 12.98 4.90
N ALA A 88 -16.10 12.00 4.97
CA ALA A 88 -15.56 11.55 6.24
C ALA A 88 -14.74 12.66 6.92
N ARG A 89 -13.93 13.41 6.16
CA ARG A 89 -13.16 14.55 6.65
C ARG A 89 -14.07 15.67 7.18
N SER A 90 -15.14 16.04 6.45
CA SER A 90 -16.08 17.07 6.90
C SER A 90 -16.85 16.67 8.16
N ARG A 91 -17.00 15.36 8.40
CA ARG A 91 -17.58 14.79 9.62
C ARG A 91 -16.56 14.55 10.74
N GLY A 92 -15.32 15.01 10.57
CA GLY A 92 -14.31 15.03 11.63
C GLY A 92 -13.32 13.86 11.62
N LEU A 93 -13.24 13.05 10.57
CA LEU A 93 -12.23 12.00 10.46
C LEU A 93 -10.83 12.61 10.51
N ARG A 94 -9.99 12.22 11.48
CA ARG A 94 -8.64 12.77 11.65
C ARG A 94 -7.56 11.81 11.20
N ILE A 95 -7.66 10.50 11.40
CA ILE A 95 -6.57 9.56 11.10
C ILE A 95 -6.17 9.55 9.60
N PRO A 96 -4.91 9.22 9.26
CA PRO A 96 -4.47 9.10 7.89
C PRO A 96 -5.32 8.14 7.05
N VAL A 97 -5.60 8.50 5.81
CA VAL A 97 -6.30 7.66 4.82
C VAL A 97 -5.37 7.39 3.65
N LEU A 98 -5.20 6.12 3.30
CA LEU A 98 -4.47 5.65 2.14
C LEU A 98 -5.46 5.06 1.14
N LEU A 99 -5.32 5.38 -0.14
CA LEU A 99 -6.06 4.69 -1.18
C LEU A 99 -5.28 3.45 -1.62
N MET A 100 -5.86 2.27 -1.42
CA MET A 100 -5.29 1.02 -1.88
C MET A 100 -6.05 0.55 -3.13
N GLY A 101 -5.34 0.09 -4.14
CA GLY A 101 -5.98 -0.50 -5.31
C GLY A 101 -5.00 -0.85 -6.41
N TYR A 102 -5.55 -0.95 -7.62
CA TYR A 102 -4.83 -1.26 -8.84
C TYR A 102 -4.54 0.03 -9.59
N TYR A 103 -3.46 0.04 -10.37
CA TYR A 103 -2.98 1.26 -11.01
C TYR A 103 -3.80 1.66 -12.24
N ASN A 104 -4.45 0.71 -12.92
CA ASN A 104 -5.26 1.00 -14.10
C ASN A 104 -6.40 2.02 -13.85
N PRO A 105 -7.25 1.90 -12.81
CA PRO A 105 -8.22 2.94 -12.45
C PRO A 105 -7.62 4.34 -12.26
N LEU A 106 -6.40 4.42 -11.73
CA LEU A 106 -5.69 5.67 -11.52
C LEU A 106 -5.25 6.28 -12.86
N LEU A 107 -4.73 5.45 -13.79
CA LEU A 107 -4.37 5.88 -15.14
C LEU A 107 -5.58 6.40 -15.91
N GLN A 108 -6.71 5.70 -15.86
CA GLN A 108 -7.96 6.14 -16.50
C GLN A 108 -8.46 7.47 -15.94
N TYR A 109 -8.23 7.72 -14.64
CA TYR A 109 -8.56 8.99 -14.00
C TYR A 109 -7.58 10.13 -14.32
N LYS A 110 -6.42 9.80 -14.91
CA LYS A 110 -5.23 10.64 -15.13
C LYS A 110 -4.46 10.89 -13.83
N GLU A 111 -3.19 10.52 -13.81
CA GLU A 111 -2.35 10.57 -12.60
C GLU A 111 -2.30 11.95 -11.95
N ASP A 112 -1.93 12.98 -12.71
CA ASP A 112 -1.81 14.35 -12.18
C ASP A 112 -3.13 14.85 -11.59
N LYS A 113 -4.26 14.48 -12.20
CA LYS A 113 -5.58 14.81 -11.70
C LYS A 113 -5.87 14.02 -10.42
N MET A 114 -5.59 12.71 -10.41
CA MET A 114 -5.82 11.86 -9.25
C MET A 114 -5.06 12.38 -8.03
N LEU A 115 -3.78 12.74 -8.18
CA LEU A 115 -2.96 13.19 -7.06
C LEU A 115 -3.46 14.52 -6.48
N ARG A 116 -3.81 15.49 -7.34
CA ARG A 116 -4.39 16.77 -6.88
C ARG A 116 -5.72 16.55 -6.16
N ASP A 117 -6.64 15.82 -6.79
CA ASP A 117 -7.99 15.60 -6.24
C ASP A 117 -7.94 14.77 -4.95
N ALA A 118 -7.00 13.82 -4.83
CA ALA A 118 -6.76 13.05 -3.62
C ALA A 118 -6.22 13.92 -2.48
N ARG A 119 -5.24 14.78 -2.76
CA ARG A 119 -4.73 15.76 -1.78
C ARG A 119 -5.85 16.65 -1.27
N GLU A 120 -6.64 17.22 -2.18
CA GLU A 120 -7.79 18.08 -1.86
C GLU A 120 -8.87 17.34 -1.06
N ALA A 121 -9.09 16.06 -1.35
CA ALA A 121 -10.01 15.23 -0.57
C ALA A 121 -9.51 14.92 0.86
N GLY A 122 -8.22 15.12 1.13
CA GLY A 122 -7.59 14.79 2.41
C GLY A 122 -7.07 13.35 2.51
N VAL A 123 -6.76 12.72 1.37
CA VAL A 123 -5.98 11.48 1.27
C VAL A 123 -4.52 11.75 1.63
N ASN A 124 -3.83 10.78 2.22
CA ASN A 124 -2.46 10.92 2.69
C ASN A 124 -1.44 10.12 1.87
N GLY A 125 -1.89 9.22 1.00
CA GLY A 125 -1.04 8.44 0.12
C GLY A 125 -1.76 7.29 -0.59
N PHE A 126 -0.96 6.46 -1.26
CA PHE A 126 -1.40 5.35 -2.10
C PHE A 126 -0.66 4.06 -1.81
N ILE A 127 -1.35 2.94 -1.97
CA ILE A 127 -0.80 1.58 -2.03
C ILE A 127 -1.27 0.99 -3.37
N MET A 128 -0.41 0.94 -4.37
CA MET A 128 -0.72 0.36 -5.68
C MET A 128 -0.17 -1.06 -5.73
N VAL A 129 -1.05 -2.06 -5.69
CA VAL A 129 -0.67 -3.46 -5.44
C VAL A 129 0.09 -4.09 -6.61
N ASP A 130 -0.08 -3.51 -7.79
CA ASP A 130 0.28 -4.02 -9.10
C ASP A 130 1.31 -3.15 -9.83
N LEU A 131 1.81 -2.09 -9.19
CA LEU A 131 2.80 -1.17 -9.73
C LEU A 131 4.23 -1.67 -9.44
N PRO A 132 5.02 -2.07 -10.44
CA PRO A 132 6.39 -2.55 -10.23
C PRO A 132 7.33 -1.39 -9.80
N PRO A 133 8.45 -1.68 -9.10
CA PRO A 133 9.40 -0.71 -8.56
C PRO A 133 9.95 0.27 -9.60
N GLU A 134 10.17 -0.18 -10.83
CA GLU A 134 10.72 0.61 -11.93
C GLU A 134 9.77 1.76 -12.31
N GLU A 135 8.46 1.49 -12.36
CA GLU A 135 7.42 2.50 -12.61
C GLU A 135 7.03 3.26 -11.33
N ALA A 136 7.18 2.61 -10.17
CA ALA A 136 6.88 3.19 -8.88
C ALA A 136 7.76 4.40 -8.54
N ILE A 137 9.01 4.48 -9.03
CA ILE A 137 9.88 5.65 -8.83
C ILE A 137 9.20 6.93 -9.36
N ARG A 138 8.75 6.89 -10.62
CA ARG A 138 8.09 8.03 -11.27
C ARG A 138 6.82 8.41 -10.51
N PHE A 139 5.97 7.44 -10.22
CA PHE A 139 4.72 7.68 -9.51
C PHE A 139 4.93 8.21 -8.09
N ARG A 140 5.93 7.69 -7.37
CA ARG A 140 6.34 8.16 -6.05
C ARG A 140 6.78 9.62 -6.09
N ASP A 141 7.56 10.03 -7.08
CA ASP A 141 8.01 11.42 -7.20
C ASP A 141 6.84 12.37 -7.47
N LEU A 142 5.85 11.94 -8.25
CA LEU A 142 4.60 12.69 -8.42
C LEU A 142 3.83 12.78 -7.09
N CYS A 143 3.70 11.67 -6.34
CA CYS A 143 3.08 11.67 -5.01
C CYS A 143 3.77 12.67 -4.07
N ARG A 144 5.11 12.67 -4.05
CA ARG A 144 5.91 13.53 -3.19
C ARG A 144 5.72 15.02 -3.51
N LYS A 145 5.62 15.39 -4.78
CA LYS A 145 5.33 16.77 -5.22
C LYS A 145 3.99 17.28 -4.65
N GLU A 146 3.01 16.39 -4.51
CA GLU A 146 1.69 16.71 -3.95
C GLU A 146 1.60 16.48 -2.42
N GLY A 147 2.72 16.13 -1.76
CA GLY A 147 2.75 15.85 -0.31
C GLY A 147 2.09 14.52 0.10
N LEU A 148 1.83 13.64 -0.86
CA LEU A 148 1.24 12.32 -0.69
C LEU A 148 2.35 11.26 -0.54
N SER A 149 2.05 10.18 0.20
CA SER A 149 2.97 9.06 0.35
C SER A 149 2.70 7.99 -0.71
N TYR A 150 3.75 7.39 -1.26
CA TYR A 150 3.62 6.09 -1.92
C TYR A 150 4.17 5.01 -0.97
N VAL A 151 3.38 3.98 -0.72
CA VAL A 151 3.73 2.88 0.19
C VAL A 151 4.05 1.63 -0.64
N PRO A 152 5.33 1.23 -0.71
CA PRO A 152 5.72 0.05 -1.47
C PRO A 152 5.33 -1.24 -0.74
N LEU A 153 5.10 -2.30 -1.52
CA LEU A 153 4.80 -3.64 -1.02
C LEU A 153 6.02 -4.55 -1.16
N ILE A 154 6.34 -5.31 -0.11
CA ILE A 154 7.38 -6.34 -0.12
C ILE A 154 6.76 -7.68 0.25
N ALA A 155 7.02 -8.71 -0.55
CA ALA A 155 6.57 -10.07 -0.30
C ALA A 155 7.76 -11.00 -0.01
N PRO A 156 7.55 -12.18 0.60
CA PRO A 156 8.61 -13.17 0.79
C PRO A 156 9.31 -13.61 -0.50
N ALA A 157 8.58 -13.56 -1.63
CA ALA A 157 9.11 -13.89 -2.94
C ALA A 157 9.94 -12.75 -3.56
N THR A 158 9.88 -11.53 -3.03
CA THR A 158 10.61 -10.38 -3.57
C THR A 158 12.12 -10.61 -3.45
N SER A 159 12.80 -10.62 -4.61
CA SER A 159 14.26 -10.72 -4.67
C SER A 159 14.98 -9.60 -3.91
N ASP A 160 16.23 -9.85 -3.53
CA ASP A 160 17.02 -8.94 -2.69
C ASP A 160 17.31 -7.58 -3.37
N SER A 161 17.56 -7.60 -4.69
CA SER A 161 17.77 -6.40 -5.50
C SER A 161 16.53 -5.51 -5.53
N ARG A 162 15.35 -6.10 -5.75
CA ARG A 162 14.05 -5.41 -5.74
C ARG A 162 13.71 -4.89 -4.36
N MET A 163 13.97 -5.67 -3.31
CA MET A 163 13.78 -5.26 -1.92
C MET A 163 14.58 -4.00 -1.56
N LYS A 164 15.86 -3.94 -1.94
CA LYS A 164 16.71 -2.75 -1.75
C LYS A 164 16.15 -1.52 -2.44
N LEU A 165 15.67 -1.67 -3.69
CA LEU A 165 15.06 -0.59 -4.44
C LEU A 165 13.78 -0.09 -3.77
N LEU A 166 12.87 -0.99 -3.41
CA LEU A 166 11.62 -0.68 -2.71
C LEU A 166 11.88 0.01 -1.36
N CYS A 167 12.89 -0.44 -0.62
CA CYS A 167 13.30 0.18 0.63
C CYS A 167 13.84 1.61 0.44
N LYS A 168 14.56 1.88 -0.66
CA LYS A 168 15.10 3.23 -0.97
C LYS A 168 13.98 4.22 -1.30
N ILE A 169 12.92 3.78 -1.98
CA ILE A 169 11.82 4.66 -2.40
C ILE A 169 10.72 4.84 -1.36
N ALA A 170 10.74 4.06 -0.27
CA ALA A 170 9.73 4.13 0.78
C ALA A 170 9.80 5.47 1.54
N ASP A 171 8.66 6.17 1.64
CA ASP A 171 8.61 7.50 2.27
C ASP A 171 8.07 7.50 3.70
N SER A 172 7.17 6.58 4.03
CA SER A 172 6.43 6.61 5.30
C SER A 172 6.46 5.31 6.09
N PHE A 173 6.13 4.21 5.44
CA PHE A 173 6.23 2.85 5.97
C PHE A 173 6.26 1.89 4.78
N ILE A 174 6.64 0.64 5.04
CA ILE A 174 6.68 -0.42 4.03
C ILE A 174 5.59 -1.43 4.37
N TYR A 175 4.77 -1.78 3.37
CA TYR A 175 3.77 -2.83 3.53
C TYR A 175 4.44 -4.19 3.30
N VAL A 176 4.43 -5.07 4.29
CA VAL A 176 4.96 -6.43 4.16
C VAL A 176 3.79 -7.40 4.01
N VAL A 177 3.72 -8.06 2.85
CA VAL A 177 2.67 -9.01 2.50
C VAL A 177 3.06 -10.40 3.00
N SER A 178 2.31 -10.97 3.96
CA SER A 178 2.58 -12.33 4.44
C SER A 178 1.40 -13.27 4.25
N ARG A 179 1.37 -14.01 3.13
CA ARG A 179 0.44 -15.15 2.94
C ARG A 179 0.54 -16.20 4.06
N MET A 180 1.62 -16.16 4.86
CA MET A 180 1.93 -17.08 5.94
C MET A 180 1.73 -16.44 7.33
N GLY A 181 0.99 -15.32 7.42
CA GLY A 181 0.88 -14.49 8.63
C GLY A 181 0.34 -15.21 9.87
N VAL A 182 -0.48 -16.24 9.68
CA VAL A 182 -0.80 -17.25 10.71
C VAL A 182 -1.29 -18.50 9.98
N THR A 183 -0.56 -19.60 10.06
CA THR A 183 -1.15 -20.87 9.60
C THR A 183 -2.35 -21.18 10.48
N GLY A 184 -3.49 -21.51 9.85
CA GLY A 184 -4.75 -21.80 10.53
C GLY A 184 -4.62 -22.77 11.71
N ALA A 185 -5.61 -22.71 12.60
CA ALA A 185 -5.77 -23.48 13.84
C ALA A 185 -4.63 -23.41 14.88
N THR A 186 -3.43 -22.97 14.51
CA THR A 186 -2.22 -23.05 15.37
C THR A 186 -1.59 -21.69 15.70
N GLY A 187 -1.97 -20.61 15.01
CA GLY A 187 -1.59 -19.24 15.39
C GLY A 187 -0.08 -18.96 15.40
N LYS A 188 0.72 -19.71 14.65
CA LYS A 188 2.18 -19.52 14.56
C LYS A 188 2.55 -18.62 13.38
N LEU A 189 3.47 -17.69 13.63
CA LEU A 189 4.09 -16.85 12.60
C LEU A 189 4.97 -17.72 11.68
N SER A 190 5.02 -17.35 10.40
CA SER A 190 5.93 -17.97 9.43
C SER A 190 7.39 -17.91 9.90
N LYS A 191 8.11 -19.04 9.79
CA LYS A 191 9.52 -19.13 10.21
C LYS A 191 10.44 -18.10 9.53
N GLY A 192 10.16 -17.73 8.28
CA GLY A 192 10.98 -16.78 7.51
C GLY A 192 10.60 -15.31 7.69
N LEU A 193 9.53 -15.00 8.43
CA LEU A 193 9.04 -13.63 8.55
C LEU A 193 9.96 -12.72 9.38
N PRO A 194 10.50 -13.14 10.54
CA PRO A 194 11.46 -12.31 11.28
C PRO A 194 12.71 -11.96 10.47
N GLU A 195 13.23 -12.92 9.69
CA GLU A 195 14.38 -12.72 8.81
C GLU A 195 14.08 -11.74 7.67
N LEU A 196 12.88 -11.84 7.07
CA LEU A 196 12.41 -10.89 6.07
C LEU A 196 12.33 -9.47 6.64
N LEU A 197 11.71 -9.30 7.81
CA LEU A 197 11.57 -8.00 8.45
C LEU A 197 12.94 -7.39 8.81
N ALA A 198 13.86 -8.20 9.35
CA ALA A 198 15.23 -7.76 9.64
C ALA A 198 15.96 -7.25 8.38
N ARG A 199 15.79 -7.93 7.24
CA ARG A 199 16.34 -7.47 5.95
C ARG A 199 15.71 -6.16 5.50
N VAL A 200 14.37 -6.04 5.59
CA VAL A 200 13.65 -4.81 5.22
C VAL A 200 14.11 -3.64 6.08
N HIS A 201 14.22 -3.80 7.40
CA HIS A 201 14.72 -2.74 8.30
C HIS A 201 16.17 -2.36 7.99
N SER A 202 17.02 -3.34 7.70
CA SER A 202 18.42 -3.11 7.31
C SER A 202 18.53 -2.27 6.04
N TYR A 203 17.78 -2.62 4.98
CA TYR A 203 17.85 -1.91 3.71
C TYR A 203 17.13 -0.57 3.69
N SER A 204 16.08 -0.40 4.50
CA SER A 204 15.30 0.84 4.57
C SER A 204 15.84 1.85 5.57
N GLY A 205 16.81 1.48 6.42
CA GLY A 205 17.26 2.34 7.51
C GLY A 205 16.22 2.46 8.64
N ASN A 206 15.54 1.35 8.95
CA ASN A 206 14.50 1.25 9.99
C ASN A 206 13.23 2.10 9.70
N ILE A 207 12.83 2.20 8.44
CA ILE A 207 11.48 2.68 8.11
C ILE A 207 10.47 1.69 8.72
N PRO A 208 9.38 2.17 9.37
CA PRO A 208 8.38 1.30 9.96
C PRO A 208 7.80 0.30 8.95
N THR A 209 7.54 -0.92 9.39
CA THR A 209 6.81 -1.91 8.59
C THR A 209 5.38 -2.06 9.08
N ALA A 210 4.45 -2.27 8.15
CA ALA A 210 3.11 -2.73 8.47
C ALA A 210 2.91 -4.12 7.86
N LEU A 211 2.66 -5.11 8.71
CA LEU A 211 2.48 -6.49 8.28
C LEU A 211 1.02 -6.74 7.95
N GLY A 212 0.74 -7.17 6.73
CA GLY A 212 -0.58 -7.60 6.31
C GLY A 212 -0.73 -9.11 6.14
N PHE A 213 -1.98 -9.53 6.02
CA PHE A 213 -2.49 -10.89 5.77
C PHE A 213 -2.57 -11.83 6.99
N GLY A 214 -3.75 -12.42 7.20
CA GLY A 214 -4.03 -13.42 8.24
C GLY A 214 -4.37 -12.88 9.63
N ILE A 215 -4.27 -11.57 9.85
CA ILE A 215 -4.58 -10.95 11.15
C ILE A 215 -6.10 -10.78 11.27
N SER A 216 -6.70 -11.35 12.33
CA SER A 216 -8.15 -11.30 12.55
C SER A 216 -8.55 -11.17 14.02
N THR A 217 -7.65 -11.49 14.95
CA THR A 217 -7.90 -11.44 16.40
C THR A 217 -6.89 -10.55 17.10
N ARG A 218 -7.22 -10.14 18.34
CA ARG A 218 -6.29 -9.41 19.21
C ARG A 218 -5.00 -10.19 19.45
N GLU A 219 -5.08 -11.51 19.60
CA GLU A 219 -3.91 -12.37 19.77
C GLU A 219 -2.97 -12.28 18.56
N HIS A 220 -3.52 -12.32 17.34
CA HIS A 220 -2.71 -12.14 16.13
C HIS A 220 -2.06 -10.74 16.12
N PHE A 221 -2.83 -9.70 16.43
CA PHE A 221 -2.33 -8.33 16.49
C PHE A 221 -1.16 -8.17 17.48
N LEU A 222 -1.28 -8.74 18.68
CA LEU A 222 -0.22 -8.69 19.70
C LEU A 222 1.04 -9.45 19.27
N LYS A 223 0.91 -10.59 18.61
CA LYS A 223 2.07 -11.32 18.05
C LYS A 223 2.79 -10.52 16.97
N VAL A 224 2.03 -9.79 16.14
CA VAL A 224 2.61 -8.93 15.11
C VAL A 224 3.31 -7.72 15.73
N GLN A 225 2.76 -7.16 16.80
CA GLN A 225 3.37 -6.06 17.55
C GLN A 225 4.77 -6.39 18.09
N GLU A 226 5.06 -7.67 18.36
CA GLU A 226 6.40 -8.09 18.82
C GLU A 226 7.48 -7.93 17.74
N ILE A 227 7.10 -7.88 16.46
CA ILE A 227 8.05 -7.94 15.33
C ILE A 227 7.87 -6.83 14.28
N SER A 228 6.79 -6.05 14.34
CA SER A 228 6.46 -5.05 13.32
C SER A 228 5.78 -3.82 13.95
N GLU A 229 6.06 -2.64 13.41
CA GLU A 229 5.51 -1.36 13.91
C GLU A 229 4.04 -1.15 13.56
N GLY A 230 3.49 -1.93 12.63
CA GLY A 230 2.09 -1.90 12.23
C GLY A 230 1.55 -3.27 11.86
N ALA A 231 0.23 -3.41 12.00
CA ALA A 231 -0.55 -4.58 11.63
C ALA A 231 -1.75 -4.16 10.77
N VAL A 232 -1.91 -4.82 9.62
CA VAL A 232 -3.00 -4.54 8.67
C VAL A 232 -4.08 -5.61 8.79
N ILE A 233 -5.32 -5.18 9.00
CA ILE A 233 -6.49 -6.05 9.08
C ILE A 233 -7.48 -5.65 8.00
N GLY A 234 -7.73 -6.55 7.03
CA GLY A 234 -8.70 -6.32 5.95
C GLY A 234 -9.84 -7.32 5.93
N SER A 235 -9.55 -8.59 5.59
CA SER A 235 -10.59 -9.61 5.41
C SER A 235 -11.54 -9.74 6.60
N GLN A 236 -11.04 -9.68 7.84
CA GLN A 236 -11.90 -9.78 9.02
C GLN A 236 -12.83 -8.57 9.18
N ILE A 237 -12.37 -7.36 8.85
CA ILE A 237 -13.20 -6.15 8.86
C ILE A 237 -14.32 -6.28 7.82
N ILE A 238 -13.99 -6.73 6.60
CA ILE A 238 -14.97 -6.98 5.54
C ILE A 238 -16.01 -8.02 5.98
N THR A 239 -15.58 -9.10 6.65
CA THR A 239 -16.48 -10.11 7.22
C THR A 239 -17.41 -9.51 8.27
N VAL A 240 -16.88 -8.76 9.25
CA VAL A 240 -17.67 -8.09 10.29
C VAL A 240 -18.73 -7.18 9.68
N LEU A 241 -18.39 -6.39 8.66
CA LEU A 241 -19.33 -5.51 7.96
C LEU A 241 -20.39 -6.29 7.17
N GLY A 242 -20.02 -7.42 6.56
CA GLY A 242 -20.93 -8.27 5.79
C GLY A 242 -21.94 -9.03 6.65
N GLU A 243 -21.54 -9.43 7.85
CA GLU A 243 -22.39 -10.17 8.80
C GLU A 243 -23.23 -9.25 9.70
N ALA A 244 -22.81 -8.00 9.87
CA ALA A 244 -23.53 -7.03 10.69
C ALA A 244 -24.89 -6.65 10.07
N PRO A 245 -25.98 -6.60 10.88
CA PRO A 245 -27.27 -6.09 10.44
C PRO A 245 -27.16 -4.66 9.91
N ALA A 246 -27.99 -4.32 8.92
CA ALA A 246 -28.12 -2.94 8.44
C ALA A 246 -28.41 -1.98 9.60
N GLY A 247 -27.74 -0.82 9.61
CA GLY A 247 -27.82 0.16 10.70
C GLY A 247 -26.95 -0.15 11.94
N GLN A 248 -26.39 -1.37 12.08
CA GLN A 248 -25.48 -1.72 13.18
C GLN A 248 -24.01 -1.84 12.73
N ARG A 249 -23.72 -1.71 11.44
CA ARG A 249 -22.38 -1.89 10.86
C ARG A 249 -21.32 -0.98 11.51
N VAL A 250 -21.64 0.30 11.72
CA VAL A 250 -20.73 1.28 12.35
C VAL A 250 -20.39 0.88 13.78
N GLN A 251 -21.39 0.48 14.56
CA GLN A 251 -21.19 0.01 15.93
C GLN A 251 -20.33 -1.26 15.94
N LYS A 252 -20.61 -2.21 15.04
CA LYS A 252 -19.89 -3.49 14.97
C LYS A 252 -18.42 -3.30 14.59
N ILE A 253 -18.11 -2.37 13.68
CA ILE A 253 -16.72 -2.09 13.33
C ILE A 253 -15.97 -1.34 14.44
N GLU A 254 -16.64 -0.43 15.17
CA GLU A 254 -16.08 0.23 16.35
C GLU A 254 -15.76 -0.81 17.44
N GLU A 255 -16.72 -1.69 17.76
CA GLU A 255 -16.55 -2.79 18.71
C GLU A 255 -15.40 -3.72 18.31
N TYR A 256 -15.33 -4.09 17.03
CA TYR A 256 -14.27 -4.95 16.52
C TYR A 256 -12.89 -4.28 16.63
N CYS A 257 -12.74 -3.04 16.14
CA CYS A 257 -11.47 -2.32 16.24
C CYS A 257 -11.07 -2.10 17.71
N THR A 258 -12.02 -1.79 18.58
CA THR A 258 -11.80 -1.68 20.04
C THR A 258 -11.29 -3.01 20.61
N SER A 259 -11.86 -4.15 20.18
CA SER A 259 -11.42 -5.46 20.64
C SER A 259 -9.98 -5.80 20.20
N ILE A 260 -9.56 -5.31 19.02
CA ILE A 260 -8.19 -5.49 18.53
C ILE A 260 -7.22 -4.58 19.29
N THR A 261 -7.53 -3.30 19.40
CA THR A 261 -6.62 -2.28 19.95
C THR A 261 -6.62 -2.26 21.47
N GLY A 262 -7.75 -2.60 22.09
CA GLY A 262 -8.00 -2.41 23.53
C GLY A 262 -8.19 -0.94 23.91
N ARG A 263 -8.49 -0.08 22.93
CA ARG A 263 -8.62 1.37 23.10
C ARG A 263 -9.95 1.85 22.55
N LYS A 264 -10.52 2.86 23.20
CA LYS A 264 -11.63 3.65 22.67
C LYS A 264 -11.16 5.10 22.53
N VAL A 265 -11.37 5.68 21.36
CA VAL A 265 -10.97 7.06 21.08
C VAL A 265 -12.19 7.94 21.25
N GLU A 266 -12.15 8.87 22.21
CA GLU A 266 -13.20 9.88 22.37
C GLU A 266 -13.15 10.84 21.18
N ARG A 267 -14.26 10.89 20.44
CA ARG A 267 -14.45 11.88 19.37
C ARG A 267 -15.06 13.14 19.95
N ASN A 268 -14.27 14.21 20.05
CA ASN A 268 -14.84 15.55 20.22
C ASN A 268 -15.59 15.93 18.95
N THR A 269 -16.92 16.05 19.04
CA THR A 269 -17.82 16.39 17.93
C THR A 269 -17.87 17.88 17.62
N GLU A 270 -17.12 18.72 18.35
CA GLU A 270 -17.03 20.14 18.03
C GLU A 270 -16.03 20.38 16.89
N PRO A 271 -16.41 21.15 15.86
CA PRO A 271 -15.47 21.57 14.82
C PRO A 271 -14.42 22.47 15.46
N GLU A 272 -13.17 21.99 15.55
CA GLU A 272 -12.06 22.87 15.90
C GLU A 272 -11.98 23.99 14.85
N PRO A 273 -11.93 25.27 15.26
CA PRO A 273 -11.80 26.36 14.31
C PRO A 273 -10.49 26.20 13.52
N LEU A 274 -10.59 26.31 12.20
CA LEU A 274 -9.51 26.28 11.20
C LEU A 274 -8.57 27.50 11.32
N THR A 275 -8.10 27.84 12.52
CA THR A 275 -7.02 28.79 12.77
C THR A 275 -6.64 28.70 14.24
N ARG A 276 -5.67 27.86 14.58
CA ARG A 276 -4.83 28.10 15.74
C ARG A 276 -3.41 28.25 15.21
N GLU A 277 -2.98 29.50 15.08
CA GLU A 277 -1.56 29.83 14.99
C GLU A 277 -0.85 29.10 16.12
N VAL A 278 -0.17 28.00 15.80
CA VAL A 278 0.74 27.35 16.73
C VAL A 278 1.92 28.30 16.85
N GLY A 279 2.06 28.89 18.03
CA GLY A 279 2.90 30.04 18.30
C GLY A 279 4.34 29.85 17.85
N LEU A 280 4.79 30.79 17.01
CA LEU A 280 6.20 31.07 16.72
C LEU A 280 7.07 31.16 17.99
N THR A 281 6.46 31.46 19.14
CA THR A 281 7.12 31.65 20.43
C THR A 281 7.66 30.35 21.06
N GLU A 282 7.08 29.18 20.79
CA GLU A 282 7.60 27.91 21.34
C GLU A 282 8.78 27.35 20.52
N ALA A 283 8.81 27.62 19.20
CA ALA A 283 9.90 27.19 18.32
C ALA A 283 11.20 27.99 18.54
N LEU A 284 11.10 29.24 19.00
CA LEU A 284 12.25 30.11 19.25
C LEU A 284 12.95 29.86 20.60
N ALA A 285 12.31 29.15 21.54
CA ALA A 285 12.86 28.90 22.87
C ALA A 285 13.90 27.74 22.91
N HIS A 286 14.02 26.95 21.83
CA HIS A 286 14.89 25.77 21.78
C HIS A 286 16.06 25.87 20.78
N ALA A 287 16.29 27.02 20.17
CA ALA A 287 17.47 27.24 19.33
C ALA A 287 18.63 27.81 20.17
N GLN A 288 19.44 26.95 20.78
CA GLN A 288 20.81 27.29 21.14
C GLN A 288 21.74 26.86 20.00
N GLU A 289 22.40 27.82 19.36
CA GLU A 289 23.44 27.57 18.37
C GLU A 289 24.70 27.02 19.06
N PRO A 290 25.28 25.89 18.60
CA PRO A 290 26.59 25.47 19.08
C PRO A 290 27.68 26.33 18.42
N THR A 291 28.19 27.32 19.14
CA THR A 291 29.48 27.95 18.86
C THR A 291 30.62 27.00 19.21
N ASN A 292 31.10 26.25 18.22
CA ASN A 292 32.49 25.83 17.98
C ASN A 292 32.50 24.48 17.23
N ALA A 293 32.63 24.54 15.91
CA ALA A 293 33.10 23.42 15.11
C ALA A 293 34.24 23.93 14.21
N GLN A 294 35.47 23.57 14.57
CA GLN A 294 36.62 23.65 13.68
C GLN A 294 36.50 22.53 12.64
N VAL A 295 36.73 22.89 11.37
CA VAL A 295 36.75 21.95 10.25
C VAL A 295 38.20 21.53 10.04
N ASP A 296 38.51 20.28 10.38
CA ASP A 296 39.76 19.65 9.95
C ASP A 296 39.47 18.54 8.94
N GLU A 297 40.14 18.69 7.80
CA GLU A 297 40.37 17.75 6.68
C GLU A 297 39.23 17.34 5.74
N VAL A 298 39.47 17.66 4.47
CA VAL A 298 38.77 17.16 3.29
C VAL A 298 39.36 15.79 2.92
N VAL A 299 38.66 14.71 3.23
CA VAL A 299 39.00 13.39 2.70
C VAL A 299 38.19 13.15 1.42
N ALA A 300 38.82 13.45 0.29
CA ALA A 300 38.44 12.89 -0.99
C ALA A 300 38.78 11.40 -0.97
N ASN A 301 37.78 10.53 -1.12
CA ASN A 301 38.03 9.13 -1.43
C ASN A 301 37.21 8.71 -2.65
N ASP A 302 37.92 8.80 -3.77
CA ASP A 302 37.61 8.29 -5.08
C ASP A 302 37.65 6.76 -5.05
N LYS A 303 36.49 6.10 -5.10
CA LYS A 303 36.38 4.69 -5.46
C LYS A 303 35.21 4.51 -6.43
N LYS A 304 35.56 4.35 -7.71
CA LYS A 304 34.72 3.82 -8.78
C LYS A 304 34.06 2.50 -8.34
N SER A 305 32.82 2.54 -7.91
CA SER A 305 31.89 1.41 -8.05
C SER A 305 31.05 1.67 -9.29
N GLY A 306 30.93 0.68 -10.18
CA GLY A 306 30.06 0.79 -11.36
C GLY A 306 28.65 1.25 -10.96
N ALA A 307 28.03 2.05 -11.84
CA ALA A 307 26.70 2.62 -11.62
C ALA A 307 25.74 1.56 -11.08
N SER A 308 25.18 1.82 -9.89
CA SER A 308 24.17 0.96 -9.28
C SER A 308 23.00 0.81 -10.26
N LEU A 309 22.28 -0.31 -10.21
CA LEU A 309 21.01 -0.46 -10.93
C LEU A 309 20.07 0.74 -10.67
N VAL A 310 20.20 1.34 -9.49
CA VAL A 310 19.51 2.55 -9.07
C VAL A 310 19.96 3.79 -9.85
N ASP A 311 21.26 3.98 -10.06
CA ASP A 311 21.79 5.09 -10.85
C ASP A 311 21.39 4.94 -12.32
N GLN A 312 21.28 3.69 -12.80
CA GLN A 312 20.81 3.38 -14.16
C GLN A 312 19.30 3.63 -14.33
N LEU A 313 18.47 3.24 -13.35
CA LEU A 313 17.03 3.49 -13.37
C LEU A 313 16.67 4.96 -13.13
N GLU A 314 17.38 5.65 -12.23
CA GLU A 314 17.24 7.10 -12.04
C GLU A 314 17.70 7.84 -13.31
N ALA A 315 18.80 7.44 -13.95
CA ALA A 315 19.24 8.02 -15.21
C ALA A 315 18.25 7.80 -16.37
N LEU A 316 17.66 6.60 -16.49
CA LEU A 316 16.63 6.30 -17.50
C LEU A 316 15.35 7.12 -17.30
N ASN A 317 14.99 7.42 -16.05
CA ASN A 317 13.81 8.23 -15.73
C ASN A 317 14.05 9.75 -15.83
N VAL A 318 15.30 10.22 -15.65
CA VAL A 318 15.68 11.65 -15.76
C VAL A 318 15.81 12.11 -17.22
N THR A 319 16.21 11.22 -18.14
CA THR A 319 16.36 11.58 -19.57
C THR A 319 15.04 11.78 -20.30
N GLY A 320 13.89 11.49 -19.66
CA GLY A 320 12.56 11.75 -20.23
C GLY A 320 12.27 10.95 -21.51
N ASP A 321 13.12 9.98 -21.84
CA ASP A 321 12.97 9.18 -23.05
C ASP A 321 11.94 8.07 -22.79
N GLN A 322 10.67 8.41 -23.05
CA GLN A 322 9.53 7.47 -22.97
C GLN A 322 9.74 6.22 -23.85
N ALA A 323 10.71 6.22 -24.77
CA ALA A 323 11.01 5.10 -25.67
C ALA A 323 12.01 4.08 -25.12
N ALA A 324 12.71 4.36 -24.00
CA ALA A 324 13.69 3.44 -23.42
C ALA A 324 13.07 2.37 -22.50
N MET A 325 11.82 2.60 -22.05
CA MET A 325 11.01 1.58 -21.40
C MET A 325 10.18 0.89 -22.48
N PRO A 326 10.17 -0.46 -22.59
CA PRO A 326 9.29 -1.15 -23.52
C PRO A 326 7.88 -0.62 -23.32
N ALA A 327 7.20 -0.23 -24.39
CA ALA A 327 5.79 0.12 -24.35
C ALA A 327 5.00 -1.10 -23.85
N ARG A 328 4.85 -1.23 -22.53
CA ARG A 328 3.91 -2.16 -21.93
C ARG A 328 2.53 -1.51 -22.11
N PHE A 329 2.01 -1.47 -23.35
CA PHE A 329 0.59 -1.54 -23.77
C PHE A 329 0.31 -1.15 -25.22
N GLY A 330 -0.72 -1.82 -25.78
CA GLY A 330 -1.56 -1.35 -26.89
C GLY A 330 -2.95 -0.89 -26.40
N GLU A 331 -3.86 -0.60 -27.34
CA GLU A 331 -5.14 0.11 -27.18
C GLU A 331 -6.11 -0.37 -26.07
N PHE A 332 -5.92 -1.58 -25.53
CA PHE A 332 -6.85 -2.20 -24.58
C PHE A 332 -6.39 -2.31 -23.12
N GLY A 333 -5.21 -1.79 -22.74
CA GLY A 333 -4.76 -1.61 -21.34
C GLY A 333 -4.87 -2.84 -20.40
N GLY A 334 -3.75 -3.41 -19.98
CA GLY A 334 -3.76 -4.44 -18.93
C GLY A 334 -2.46 -5.21 -18.78
N GLN A 335 -1.69 -4.93 -17.73
CA GLN A 335 -0.47 -5.60 -17.24
C GLN A 335 0.14 -4.72 -16.12
N TYR A 336 -0.66 -4.42 -15.12
CA TYR A 336 -0.09 -4.23 -13.79
C TYR A 336 -0.31 -5.55 -13.08
N VAL A 337 0.78 -6.22 -12.75
CA VAL A 337 0.78 -7.52 -12.08
C VAL A 337 1.27 -7.30 -10.66
N PRO A 338 0.60 -7.88 -9.64
CA PRO A 338 1.01 -7.74 -8.26
C PRO A 338 2.49 -7.98 -8.07
N GLU A 339 3.17 -7.15 -7.28
CA GLU A 339 4.62 -7.26 -7.07
C GLU A 339 5.02 -8.68 -6.63
N SER A 340 4.19 -9.31 -5.81
CA SER A 340 4.36 -10.70 -5.37
C SER A 340 4.39 -11.76 -6.48
N LEU A 341 3.98 -11.43 -7.70
CA LEU A 341 3.93 -12.29 -8.87
C LEU A 341 4.93 -11.87 -9.96
N MET A 342 5.62 -10.73 -9.80
CA MET A 342 6.47 -10.17 -10.84
C MET A 342 7.63 -11.10 -11.22
N ASP A 343 8.31 -11.68 -10.22
CA ASP A 343 9.42 -12.61 -10.48
C ASP A 343 8.94 -13.88 -11.22
N ASN A 344 7.76 -14.40 -10.89
CA ASN A 344 7.16 -15.55 -11.59
C ASN A 344 6.77 -15.20 -13.04
N LEU A 345 6.26 -13.98 -13.26
CA LEU A 345 5.93 -13.50 -14.59
C LEU A 345 7.18 -13.35 -15.45
N LEU A 346 8.27 -12.81 -14.90
CA LEU A 346 9.55 -12.69 -15.59
C LEU A 346 10.11 -14.06 -15.99
N GLU A 347 9.99 -15.07 -15.13
CA GLU A 347 10.36 -16.45 -15.45
C GLU A 347 9.51 -17.02 -16.59
N LEU A 348 8.18 -16.82 -16.54
CA LEU A 348 7.26 -17.26 -17.60
C LEU A 348 7.53 -16.53 -18.93
N GLU A 349 7.80 -15.24 -18.91
CA GLU A 349 8.16 -14.46 -20.09
C GLU A 349 9.49 -14.93 -20.69
N ALA A 350 10.48 -15.25 -19.85
CA ALA A 350 11.75 -15.80 -20.29
C ALA A 350 11.56 -17.17 -20.97
N GLY A 351 10.83 -18.09 -20.33
CA GLY A 351 10.52 -19.41 -20.90
C GLY A 351 9.67 -19.33 -22.17
N PHE A 352 8.69 -18.43 -22.23
CA PHE A 352 7.91 -18.18 -23.44
C PHE A 352 8.79 -17.65 -24.58
N ASN A 353 9.69 -16.72 -24.31
CA ASN A 353 10.61 -16.19 -25.31
C ASN A 353 11.63 -17.24 -25.78
N GLU A 354 12.13 -18.07 -24.87
CA GLU A 354 12.99 -19.21 -25.21
C GLU A 354 12.26 -20.18 -26.14
N ALA A 355 11.05 -20.63 -25.78
CA ALA A 355 10.24 -21.51 -26.60
C ALA A 355 9.86 -20.88 -27.95
N ARG A 356 9.46 -19.60 -27.96
CA ARG A 356 9.13 -18.86 -29.19
C ARG A 356 10.34 -18.72 -30.12
N ASN A 357 11.55 -18.64 -29.58
CA ASN A 357 12.77 -18.51 -30.37
C ASN A 357 13.41 -19.86 -30.69
N ASP A 358 12.92 -20.98 -30.14
CA ASP A 358 13.41 -22.33 -30.43
C ASP A 358 12.76 -22.90 -31.70
N PRO A 359 13.54 -23.15 -32.77
CA PRO A 359 13.03 -23.77 -33.99
C PRO A 359 12.44 -25.17 -33.77
N LYS A 360 12.96 -25.95 -32.80
CA LYS A 360 12.49 -27.30 -32.50
C LYS A 360 11.09 -27.29 -31.87
N PHE A 361 10.85 -26.34 -30.98
CA PHE A 361 9.52 -26.10 -30.42
C PHE A 361 8.49 -25.84 -31.53
N TRP A 362 8.82 -25.02 -32.53
CA TRP A 362 7.92 -24.77 -33.66
C TRP A 362 7.74 -25.98 -34.58
N GLU A 363 8.77 -26.79 -34.76
CA GLU A 363 8.69 -28.04 -35.53
C GLU A 363 7.73 -29.03 -34.85
N GLU A 364 7.87 -29.22 -33.54
CA GLU A 364 6.98 -30.03 -32.71
C GLU A 364 5.56 -29.45 -32.68
N PHE A 365 5.40 -28.15 -32.42
CA PHE A 365 4.09 -27.48 -32.38
C PHE A 365 3.34 -27.62 -33.71
N ARG A 366 4.04 -27.46 -34.85
CA ARG A 366 3.45 -27.66 -36.18
C ARG A 366 3.11 -29.11 -36.48
N SER A 367 3.82 -30.07 -35.89
CA SER A 367 3.48 -31.49 -36.01
C SER A 367 2.10 -31.81 -35.42
N TYR A 368 1.60 -30.99 -34.50
CA TYR A 368 0.27 -31.14 -33.91
C TYR A 368 -0.87 -30.48 -34.72
N TYR A 369 -0.57 -29.70 -35.77
CA TYR A 369 -1.59 -29.01 -36.58
C TYR A 369 -2.67 -29.94 -37.16
N PRO A 370 -2.36 -31.17 -37.61
CA PRO A 370 -3.38 -32.13 -38.06
C PRO A 370 -4.38 -32.51 -36.96
N TYR A 371 -3.97 -32.51 -35.69
CA TYR A 371 -4.83 -32.84 -34.54
C TYR A 371 -5.60 -31.63 -34.00
N MET A 372 -5.09 -30.41 -34.22
CA MET A 372 -5.73 -29.16 -33.82
C MET A 372 -6.88 -28.76 -34.76
N SER A 373 -6.97 -29.38 -35.94
CA SER A 373 -7.93 -29.04 -37.00
C SER A 373 -9.04 -30.07 -37.20
N LEU A 374 -9.41 -30.84 -36.17
CA LEU A 374 -10.61 -31.69 -36.25
C LEU A 374 -11.86 -30.85 -35.95
N ARG A 375 -12.37 -30.17 -36.99
CA ARG A 375 -13.83 -30.01 -37.12
C ARG A 375 -14.37 -31.40 -37.40
N SER A 376 -15.25 -31.86 -36.50
CA SER A 376 -16.15 -32.98 -36.68
C SER A 376 -16.72 -32.98 -38.09
N ALA A 377 -16.45 -34.05 -38.86
CA ALA A 377 -17.18 -34.36 -40.08
C ALA A 377 -18.52 -35.03 -39.73
#